data_AF-A0A498H432-F1
#
_entry.id   AF-A0A498H432-F1
#
_cell.length_a   1.000
_cell.length_b   1.000
_cell.length_c   1.000
_cell.angle_alpha   90.00
_cell.angle_beta   90.00
_cell.angle_gamma   90.00
#
_symmetry.space_group_name_H-M   'P 1'
#
loop_
_entity.id
_entity.type
_entity.pdbx_description
1 polymer ?
#
loop_
_entity_poly.entity_id
_entity_poly.type
_entity_poly.pdbx_seq_one_letter_code
_entity_poly.pdbx_strand_id
1 'polypeptide(L)'
;MSADIIHRIPAALPRGGAVLTVLLLCTLALSLCITPAGARSPTINDIQPYDTIFVYEEDLDLTALRNQTTDNPITALRKYQDDNPARSLVNDIDVPDDTDFTLLPIEVGDEYGVYYAFNPTDGVTRQILIREPMVFLDVVLANPYHTESVSGLTISENTPLAFKIISPDVGAFYHAGTTYPATVDLVITSPGGAESTIIGGRDMSGINLTASQVYTDDPGQPGAFSLSQLEQGTYSVQARWSEPQSFADSAEDSEPVTFTVGNRVGVNTGTPTPAPTTVPATGTPTPVPTVTTPATTAPTTPATTATTAAPATTEPTPTATPVSLATVIGALGAALAFAAVRRR
;
A
#
# COMPACT_ATOMS: atom_id res chain seq x y z
N MET A 1 88.63 -3.84 -4.09
CA MET A 1 88.82 -2.62 -4.91
C MET A 1 87.43 -2.24 -5.42
N SER A 2 86.68 -1.43 -4.67
CA SER A 2 86.66 0.05 -4.73
C SER A 2 86.08 0.54 -6.07
N ALA A 3 85.06 1.40 -6.14
CA ALA A 3 84.33 2.19 -5.15
C ALA A 3 83.02 2.76 -5.77
N ASP A 4 82.07 3.11 -4.89
CA ASP A 4 81.27 4.37 -4.80
C ASP A 4 80.57 5.01 -6.01
N ILE A 5 79.47 5.79 -5.94
CA ILE A 5 78.42 6.22 -4.97
C ILE A 5 77.39 6.99 -5.86
N ILE A 6 76.13 7.14 -5.41
CA ILE A 6 75.22 8.32 -5.50
C ILE A 6 73.79 7.99 -5.98
N HIS A 7 72.92 7.77 -4.98
CA HIS A 7 71.72 8.55 -4.64
C HIS A 7 70.71 8.96 -5.74
N ARG A 8 69.48 8.42 -5.65
CA ARG A 8 68.21 9.20 -5.72
C ARG A 8 67.00 8.32 -5.32
N ILE A 9 66.28 8.74 -4.28
CA ILE A 9 64.87 8.37 -4.02
C ILE A 9 63.99 9.47 -4.64
N PRO A 10 62.88 9.12 -5.32
CA PRO A 10 61.54 9.36 -4.75
C PRO A 10 60.62 8.14 -4.97
N ALA A 11 59.97 7.57 -3.95
CA ALA A 11 58.68 8.00 -3.38
C ALA A 11 57.55 8.15 -4.42
N ALA A 12 56.72 7.10 -4.59
CA ALA A 12 55.28 7.21 -4.87
C ALA A 12 54.56 5.87 -4.60
N LEU A 13 53.53 5.94 -3.75
CA LEU A 13 52.61 4.89 -3.29
C LEU A 13 51.55 4.52 -4.38
N PRO A 14 50.71 3.49 -4.16
CA PRO A 14 50.05 2.68 -5.19
C PRO A 14 48.75 3.28 -5.73
N ARG A 15 48.37 2.88 -6.95
CA ARG A 15 47.00 3.09 -7.48
C ARG A 15 46.42 1.78 -8.00
N GLY A 16 46.15 0.86 -7.06
CA GLY A 16 45.36 -0.35 -7.28
C GLY A 16 43.88 -0.22 -6.89
N GLY A 17 43.37 0.99 -6.63
CA GLY A 17 42.02 1.22 -6.09
C GLY A 17 40.97 1.73 -7.08
N ALA A 18 41.36 2.14 -8.29
CA ALA A 18 40.44 2.79 -9.22
C ALA A 18 39.65 1.82 -10.11
N VAL A 19 40.20 0.64 -10.40
CA VAL A 19 39.55 -0.32 -11.32
C VAL A 19 38.48 -1.16 -10.60
N LEU A 20 38.70 -1.50 -9.32
CA LEU A 20 37.74 -2.30 -8.54
C LEU A 20 36.50 -1.48 -8.12
N THR A 21 36.68 -0.17 -7.89
CA THR A 21 35.60 0.72 -7.46
C THR A 21 34.66 1.10 -8.60
N VAL A 22 35.16 1.16 -9.85
CA VAL A 22 34.31 1.40 -11.04
C VAL A 22 33.50 0.15 -11.40
N LEU A 23 34.03 -1.05 -11.18
CA LEU A 23 33.28 -2.29 -11.42
C LEU A 23 32.16 -2.51 -10.38
N LEU A 24 32.38 -2.11 -9.12
CA LEU A 24 31.39 -2.21 -8.05
C LEU A 24 30.29 -1.14 -8.14
N LEU A 25 30.59 0.04 -8.71
CA LEU A 25 29.56 1.05 -9.01
C LEU A 25 28.75 0.71 -10.28
N CYS A 26 29.34 0.03 -11.27
CA CYS A 26 28.61 -0.39 -12.47
C CYS A 26 27.68 -1.60 -12.24
N THR A 27 27.88 -2.41 -11.20
CA THR A 27 26.95 -3.48 -10.84
C THR A 27 25.83 -3.01 -9.91
N LEU A 28 26.05 -1.95 -9.13
CA LEU A 28 25.01 -1.40 -8.24
C LEU A 28 23.99 -0.51 -8.98
N ALA A 29 24.25 -0.17 -10.24
CA ALA A 29 23.34 0.58 -11.12
C ALA A 29 22.39 -0.30 -11.95
N LEU A 30 22.42 -1.63 -11.77
CA LEU A 30 21.42 -2.56 -12.33
C LEU A 30 20.26 -2.87 -11.38
N SER A 31 20.25 -2.30 -10.17
CA SER A 31 19.01 -2.18 -9.40
C SER A 31 18.23 -0.96 -9.92
N LEU A 32 17.87 -0.98 -11.21
CA LEU A 32 16.67 -0.26 -11.61
C LEU A 32 15.57 -0.87 -10.76
N CYS A 33 14.87 -0.03 -10.02
CA CYS A 33 13.60 -0.39 -9.44
C CYS A 33 12.80 -1.09 -10.53
N ILE A 34 12.68 -2.42 -10.45
CA ILE A 34 11.62 -3.13 -11.13
C ILE A 34 10.40 -2.67 -10.35
N THR A 35 9.79 -1.59 -10.79
CA THR A 35 8.39 -1.32 -10.51
C THR A 35 7.63 -2.06 -11.60
N PRO A 36 7.15 -3.30 -11.37
CA PRO A 36 6.04 -3.77 -12.16
C PRO A 36 4.82 -3.03 -11.62
N ALA A 37 4.52 -1.89 -12.23
CA ALA A 37 3.16 -1.43 -12.30
C ALA A 37 2.92 -1.18 -13.79
N GLY A 38 2.87 -2.28 -14.55
CA GLY A 38 2.08 -2.25 -15.75
C GLY A 38 0.67 -1.89 -15.28
N ALA A 39 0.20 -0.71 -15.70
CA ALA A 39 -1.20 -0.42 -15.54
C ALA A 39 -1.91 -1.35 -16.52
N ARG A 40 -2.89 -2.12 -16.03
CA ARG A 40 -3.78 -2.88 -16.90
C ARG A 40 -4.35 -1.91 -17.95
N SER A 41 -4.58 -2.44 -19.16
CA SER A 41 -5.20 -1.70 -20.25
C SER A 41 -6.69 -1.41 -19.87
N PRO A 42 -7.60 -0.93 -20.74
CA PRO A 42 -8.83 -0.35 -20.24
C PRO A 42 -9.75 -1.35 -19.51
N THR A 43 -9.51 -2.66 -19.59
CA THR A 43 -10.25 -3.69 -18.84
C THR A 43 -9.39 -4.33 -17.76
N ILE A 44 -10.02 -4.89 -16.72
CA ILE A 44 -9.27 -5.54 -15.64
C ILE A 44 -8.70 -6.89 -16.11
N ASN A 45 -9.34 -7.57 -17.05
CA ASN A 45 -8.93 -8.90 -17.48
C ASN A 45 -7.84 -8.90 -18.58
N ASP A 46 -7.41 -7.72 -19.07
CA ASP A 46 -6.32 -7.63 -20.03
C ASP A 46 -4.95 -7.67 -19.32
N ILE A 47 -4.13 -8.68 -19.60
CA ILE A 47 -2.85 -8.85 -18.90
C ILE A 47 -1.71 -8.37 -19.78
N GLN A 48 -1.06 -7.29 -19.36
CA GLN A 48 0.13 -6.74 -20.00
C GLN A 48 1.42 -7.31 -19.37
N PRO A 49 2.56 -7.21 -20.09
CA PRO A 49 3.86 -7.53 -19.49
C PRO A 49 4.07 -6.70 -18.21
N TYR A 50 4.56 -7.37 -17.18
CA TYR A 50 4.79 -6.84 -15.83
C TYR A 50 3.52 -6.55 -15.02
N ASP A 51 2.33 -6.96 -15.47
CA ASP A 51 1.13 -6.88 -14.64
C ASP A 51 1.15 -7.93 -13.52
N THR A 52 0.39 -7.65 -12.48
CA THR A 52 0.11 -8.60 -11.41
C THR A 52 -1.21 -9.30 -11.70
N ILE A 53 -1.21 -10.62 -11.69
CA ILE A 53 -2.40 -11.48 -11.65
C ILE A 53 -2.58 -11.95 -10.21
N PHE A 54 -3.77 -11.82 -9.67
CA PHE A 54 -4.14 -12.42 -8.41
C PHE A 54 -4.71 -13.82 -8.64
N VAL A 55 -4.43 -14.73 -7.71
CA VAL A 55 -5.13 -16.00 -7.64
C VAL A 55 -6.64 -15.76 -7.54
N TYR A 56 -7.44 -16.69 -8.06
CA TYR A 56 -8.91 -16.60 -8.19
C TYR A 56 -9.39 -15.66 -9.30
N GLU A 57 -8.51 -15.00 -10.04
CA GLU A 57 -8.94 -14.27 -11.24
C GLU A 57 -9.32 -15.23 -12.37
N GLU A 58 -10.39 -14.87 -13.07
CA GLU A 58 -11.01 -15.60 -14.17
C GLU A 58 -11.03 -14.72 -15.43
N ASP A 59 -11.33 -15.33 -16.58
CA ASP A 59 -11.49 -14.67 -17.88
C ASP A 59 -10.28 -13.82 -18.33
N LEU A 60 -9.06 -14.21 -17.95
CA LEU A 60 -7.84 -13.45 -18.20
C LEU A 60 -7.37 -13.59 -19.66
N ASP A 61 -7.12 -12.46 -20.31
CA ASP A 61 -6.53 -12.38 -21.64
C ASP A 61 -5.02 -12.15 -21.53
N LEU A 62 -4.23 -13.19 -21.87
CA LEU A 62 -2.77 -13.20 -21.83
C LEU A 62 -2.14 -12.92 -23.21
N THR A 63 -2.92 -12.57 -24.23
CA THR A 63 -2.44 -12.41 -25.62
C THR A 63 -1.33 -11.38 -25.76
N ALA A 64 -1.33 -10.33 -24.93
CA ALA A 64 -0.28 -9.31 -24.94
C ALA A 64 1.09 -9.83 -24.43
N LEU A 65 1.13 -11.02 -23.83
CA LEU A 65 2.36 -11.68 -23.39
C LEU A 65 3.02 -12.53 -24.50
N ARG A 66 2.34 -12.75 -25.62
CA ARG A 66 2.85 -13.51 -26.77
C ARG A 66 4.09 -12.87 -27.38
N ASN A 67 4.84 -13.66 -28.15
CA ASN A 67 5.89 -13.12 -29.00
C ASN A 67 5.26 -12.31 -30.14
N GLN A 68 5.56 -11.01 -30.21
CA GLN A 68 4.98 -10.09 -31.19
C GLN A 68 5.29 -10.41 -32.66
N THR A 69 6.29 -11.25 -32.93
CA THR A 69 6.68 -11.62 -34.31
C THR A 69 5.95 -12.85 -34.80
N THR A 70 5.80 -13.85 -33.93
CA THR A 70 5.21 -15.15 -34.27
C THR A 70 3.74 -15.27 -33.89
N ASP A 71 3.31 -14.51 -32.87
CA ASP A 71 1.93 -14.49 -32.33
C ASP A 71 1.41 -15.89 -31.96
N ASN A 72 2.31 -16.78 -31.53
CA ASN A 72 1.89 -18.09 -31.02
C ASN A 72 1.27 -17.92 -29.62
N PRO A 73 0.23 -18.71 -29.29
CA PRO A 73 -0.43 -18.63 -28.00
C PRO A 73 0.50 -19.03 -26.85
N ILE A 74 0.29 -18.42 -25.69
CA ILE A 74 0.95 -18.87 -24.46
C ILE A 74 0.38 -20.24 -24.08
N THR A 75 1.26 -21.19 -23.78
CA THR A 75 0.84 -22.54 -23.37
C THR A 75 1.16 -22.84 -21.93
N ALA A 76 2.00 -22.01 -21.29
CA ALA A 76 2.31 -22.14 -19.87
C ALA A 76 2.80 -20.82 -19.27
N LEU A 77 2.60 -20.67 -17.96
CA LEU A 77 3.25 -19.69 -17.10
C LEU A 77 4.30 -20.41 -16.24
N ARG A 78 5.56 -19.99 -16.34
CA ARG A 78 6.70 -20.69 -15.72
C ARG A 78 7.41 -19.85 -14.68
N LYS A 79 7.61 -20.43 -13.51
CA LYS A 79 8.48 -19.86 -12.46
C LYS A 79 9.82 -20.56 -12.47
N TYR A 80 10.89 -19.79 -12.35
CA TYR A 80 12.26 -20.30 -12.29
C TYR A 80 12.94 -19.91 -10.99
N GLN A 81 13.96 -20.66 -10.59
CA GLN A 81 14.78 -20.32 -9.44
C GLN A 81 15.43 -18.94 -9.63
N ASP A 82 15.38 -18.11 -8.59
CA ASP A 82 15.90 -16.74 -8.58
C ASP A 82 15.34 -15.85 -9.71
N ASP A 83 14.09 -16.13 -10.13
CA ASP A 83 13.39 -15.44 -11.23
C ASP A 83 14.26 -15.35 -12.51
N ASN A 84 14.95 -16.44 -12.84
CA ASN A 84 15.87 -16.48 -13.98
C ASN A 84 15.59 -17.67 -14.90
N PRO A 85 15.10 -17.44 -16.14
CA PRO A 85 14.82 -18.49 -17.12
C PRO A 85 16.00 -19.39 -17.51
N ALA A 86 17.24 -19.00 -17.19
CA ALA A 86 18.43 -19.84 -17.40
C ALA A 86 18.67 -20.86 -16.27
N ARG A 87 17.86 -20.84 -15.20
CA ARG A 87 17.96 -21.73 -14.04
C ARG A 87 16.85 -22.79 -14.05
N SER A 88 16.84 -23.62 -13.01
CA SER A 88 15.85 -24.69 -12.87
C SER A 88 14.42 -24.14 -12.77
N LEU A 89 13.49 -24.87 -13.39
CA LEU A 89 12.06 -24.66 -13.25
C LEU A 89 11.62 -24.98 -11.82
N VAL A 90 10.81 -24.10 -11.24
CA VAL A 90 10.22 -24.23 -9.90
C VAL A 90 8.75 -24.61 -10.01
N ASN A 91 8.02 -23.92 -10.90
CA ASN A 91 6.62 -24.21 -11.16
C ASN A 91 6.28 -24.06 -12.65
N ASP A 92 5.31 -24.82 -13.13
CA ASP A 92 4.81 -24.82 -14.52
C ASP A 92 3.27 -24.89 -14.47
N ILE A 93 2.61 -23.79 -14.82
CA ILE A 93 1.16 -23.69 -14.85
C ILE A 93 0.72 -23.79 -16.30
N ASP A 94 -0.07 -24.81 -16.64
CA ASP A 94 -0.58 -24.99 -17.99
C ASP A 94 -1.57 -23.86 -18.35
N VAL A 95 -1.48 -23.35 -19.57
CA VAL A 95 -2.42 -22.36 -20.12
C VAL A 95 -3.13 -23.00 -21.31
N PRO A 96 -4.32 -23.59 -21.12
CA PRO A 96 -5.05 -24.25 -22.21
C PRO A 96 -5.56 -23.29 -23.28
N ASP A 97 -6.00 -22.10 -22.86
CA ASP A 97 -6.45 -20.99 -23.70
C ASP A 97 -5.89 -19.69 -23.11
N ASP A 98 -5.10 -18.95 -23.88
CA ASP A 98 -4.48 -17.70 -23.44
C ASP A 98 -5.32 -16.46 -23.73
N THR A 99 -6.55 -16.64 -24.22
CA THR A 99 -7.56 -15.59 -24.38
C THR A 99 -8.64 -15.64 -23.31
N ASP A 100 -8.70 -16.73 -22.54
CA ASP A 100 -9.69 -17.02 -21.51
C ASP A 100 -9.07 -17.93 -20.44
N PHE A 101 -8.14 -17.36 -19.66
CA PHE A 101 -7.38 -18.10 -18.66
C PHE A 101 -7.92 -17.85 -17.24
N THR A 102 -8.08 -18.93 -16.48
CA THR A 102 -8.39 -18.88 -15.05
C THR A 102 -7.19 -19.32 -14.25
N LEU A 103 -6.74 -18.51 -13.30
CA LEU A 103 -5.62 -18.86 -12.44
C LEU A 103 -6.10 -19.59 -11.18
N LEU A 104 -5.88 -20.91 -11.13
CA LEU A 104 -6.30 -21.72 -9.99
C LEU A 104 -5.25 -21.68 -8.85
N PRO A 105 -5.68 -21.56 -7.58
CA PRO A 105 -4.78 -21.55 -6.42
C PRO A 105 -3.90 -22.78 -6.33
N ILE A 106 -4.44 -23.95 -6.68
CA ILE A 106 -3.72 -25.23 -6.58
C ILE A 106 -2.57 -25.36 -7.59
N GLU A 107 -2.62 -24.62 -8.70
CA GLU A 107 -1.55 -24.60 -9.70
C GLU A 107 -0.40 -23.70 -9.27
N VAL A 108 -0.69 -22.65 -8.50
CA VAL A 108 0.32 -21.76 -7.91
C VAL A 108 0.95 -22.38 -6.66
N GLY A 109 0.13 -23.01 -5.80
CA GLY A 109 0.58 -23.46 -4.48
C GLY A 109 1.15 -22.30 -3.68
N ASP A 110 2.32 -22.51 -3.05
CA ASP A 110 3.03 -21.45 -2.30
C ASP A 110 4.02 -20.66 -3.17
N GLU A 111 4.04 -20.90 -4.49
CA GLU A 111 5.08 -20.41 -5.40
C GLU A 111 4.71 -19.06 -6.04
N TYR A 112 4.35 -18.07 -5.22
CA TYR A 112 4.05 -16.71 -5.69
C TYR A 112 5.29 -15.98 -6.26
N GLY A 113 5.08 -14.88 -6.98
CA GLY A 113 6.15 -14.03 -7.51
C GLY A 113 6.22 -14.01 -9.03
N VAL A 114 7.42 -13.92 -9.61
CA VAL A 114 7.58 -13.72 -11.05
C VAL A 114 7.33 -15.00 -11.82
N TYR A 115 6.46 -14.91 -12.82
CA TYR A 115 6.21 -15.96 -13.81
C TYR A 115 6.52 -15.46 -15.21
N TYR A 116 6.90 -16.39 -16.08
CA TYR A 116 7.27 -16.13 -17.46
C TYR A 116 6.30 -16.84 -18.40
N ALA A 117 5.69 -16.08 -19.30
CA ALA A 117 4.90 -16.63 -20.39
C ALA A 117 5.80 -17.47 -21.31
N PHE A 118 5.33 -18.66 -21.65
CA PHE A 118 6.09 -19.66 -22.39
C PHE A 118 5.26 -20.28 -23.53
N ASN A 119 5.92 -20.51 -24.67
CA ASN A 119 5.46 -21.36 -25.75
C ASN A 119 6.61 -22.28 -26.21
N PRO A 120 6.38 -23.57 -26.54
CA PRO A 120 7.43 -24.49 -26.99
C PRO A 120 8.21 -24.05 -28.23
N THR A 121 7.58 -23.28 -29.11
CA THR A 121 8.18 -22.76 -30.35
C THR A 121 9.01 -21.50 -30.08
N ASP A 122 8.52 -20.60 -29.22
CA ASP A 122 9.13 -19.30 -28.99
C ASP A 122 10.05 -19.25 -27.75
N GLY A 123 9.92 -20.23 -26.86
CA GLY A 123 10.53 -20.20 -25.53
C GLY A 123 9.82 -19.24 -24.59
N VAL A 124 10.59 -18.64 -23.68
CA VAL A 124 10.12 -17.61 -22.74
C VAL A 124 9.99 -16.26 -23.44
N THR A 125 8.87 -15.56 -23.26
CA THR A 125 8.56 -14.31 -23.98
C THR A 125 8.52 -13.07 -23.09
N ARG A 126 7.58 -13.01 -22.14
CA ARG A 126 7.30 -11.86 -21.26
C ARG A 126 7.07 -12.38 -19.84
N GLN A 127 7.16 -11.48 -18.87
CA GLN A 127 6.96 -11.83 -17.46
C GLN A 127 5.75 -11.10 -16.89
N ILE A 128 5.19 -11.69 -15.85
CA ILE A 128 4.11 -11.17 -15.00
C ILE A 128 4.44 -11.47 -13.54
N LEU A 129 3.64 -10.93 -12.63
CA LEU A 129 3.68 -11.26 -11.21
C LEU A 129 2.42 -12.03 -10.84
N ILE A 130 2.54 -13.10 -10.07
CA ILE A 130 1.40 -13.80 -9.47
C ILE A 130 1.40 -13.56 -7.97
N ARG A 131 0.26 -13.14 -7.42
CA ARG A 131 0.07 -12.81 -6.00
C ARG A 131 -1.21 -13.42 -5.44
N GLU A 132 -1.24 -13.55 -4.13
CA GLU A 132 -2.45 -13.87 -3.39
C GLU A 132 -3.15 -12.56 -2.97
N PRO A 133 -4.48 -12.45 -3.12
CA PRO A 133 -5.21 -11.31 -2.56
C PRO A 133 -5.26 -11.41 -1.03
N MET A 134 -4.74 -10.39 -0.34
CA MET A 134 -4.70 -10.33 1.12
C MET A 134 -5.33 -9.05 1.64
N VAL A 135 -6.08 -9.16 2.74
CA VAL A 135 -6.63 -8.01 3.46
C VAL A 135 -6.38 -8.13 4.96
N PHE A 136 -5.95 -7.03 5.57
CA PHE A 136 -5.76 -6.91 7.01
C PHE A 136 -6.59 -5.75 7.55
N LEU A 137 -7.08 -5.92 8.77
CA LEU A 137 -7.90 -4.93 9.45
C LEU A 137 -7.26 -4.52 10.78
N ASP A 138 -7.35 -3.24 11.10
CA ASP A 138 -7.07 -2.69 12.43
C ASP A 138 -8.09 -1.59 12.76
N VAL A 139 -8.24 -1.28 14.04
CA VAL A 139 -9.05 -0.16 14.54
C VAL A 139 -8.12 0.88 15.12
N VAL A 140 -8.24 2.11 14.65
CA VAL A 140 -7.37 3.23 15.04
C VAL A 140 -8.20 4.43 15.51
N LEU A 141 -7.56 5.37 16.21
CA LEU A 141 -8.15 6.70 16.39
C LEU A 141 -8.31 7.38 15.03
N ALA A 142 -9.43 8.10 14.85
CA ALA A 142 -9.69 8.85 13.63
C ALA A 142 -8.65 9.95 13.38
N ASN A 143 -8.64 10.49 12.16
CA ASN A 143 -7.79 11.60 11.73
C ASN A 143 -7.79 12.74 12.77
N PRO A 144 -6.61 13.24 13.20
CA PRO A 144 -5.25 12.99 12.67
C PRO A 144 -4.43 11.90 13.38
N TYR A 145 -5.05 11.02 14.15
CA TYR A 145 -4.34 10.10 15.06
C TYR A 145 -4.31 8.64 14.58
N HIS A 146 -4.29 8.41 13.27
CA HIS A 146 -4.30 7.07 12.65
C HIS A 146 -3.13 6.16 13.03
N THR A 147 -2.09 6.66 13.70
CA THR A 147 -0.97 5.87 14.22
C THR A 147 -1.31 5.13 15.51
N GLU A 148 -2.37 5.53 16.20
CA GLU A 148 -2.77 4.98 17.50
C GLU A 148 -3.80 3.86 17.28
N SER A 149 -3.33 2.60 17.27
CA SER A 149 -4.23 1.44 17.30
C SER A 149 -4.93 1.34 18.66
N VAL A 150 -6.20 0.99 18.61
CA VAL A 150 -7.06 0.80 19.79
C VAL A 150 -7.56 -0.63 19.93
N SER A 151 -7.02 -1.54 19.12
CA SER A 151 -7.33 -2.98 19.18
C SER A 151 -7.09 -3.53 20.59
N GLY A 152 -8.08 -4.26 21.13
CA GLY A 152 -8.02 -4.82 22.48
C GLY A 152 -8.11 -3.82 23.65
N LEU A 153 -8.31 -2.52 23.39
CA LEU A 153 -8.45 -1.50 24.43
C LEU A 153 -9.91 -1.24 24.80
N THR A 154 -10.13 -0.67 26.00
CA THR A 154 -11.43 -0.11 26.40
C THR A 154 -11.48 1.37 26.02
N ILE A 155 -12.42 1.73 25.16
CA ILE A 155 -12.50 3.06 24.54
C ILE A 155 -13.73 3.79 25.10
N SER A 156 -13.63 5.11 25.27
CA SER A 156 -14.77 5.93 25.63
C SER A 156 -15.79 5.97 24.48
N GLU A 157 -17.09 5.94 24.79
CA GLU A 157 -18.17 5.89 23.80
C GLU A 157 -18.12 6.99 22.72
N ASN A 158 -17.60 8.18 23.08
CA ASN A 158 -17.52 9.35 22.21
C ASN A 158 -16.17 9.50 21.48
N THR A 159 -15.24 8.55 21.64
CA THR A 159 -13.96 8.62 20.92
C THR A 159 -14.22 8.36 19.43
N PRO A 160 -13.82 9.26 18.52
CA PRO A 160 -13.93 9.03 17.09
C PRO A 160 -12.87 8.02 16.64
N LEU A 161 -13.33 6.98 15.96
CA LEU A 161 -12.53 5.86 15.47
C LEU A 161 -12.62 5.76 13.96
N ALA A 162 -11.62 5.14 13.37
CA ALA A 162 -11.60 4.73 11.97
C ALA A 162 -11.07 3.29 11.89
N PHE A 163 -11.50 2.56 10.87
CA PHE A 163 -10.85 1.30 10.52
C PHE A 163 -9.71 1.59 9.56
N LYS A 164 -8.57 0.94 9.82
CA LYS A 164 -7.42 0.90 8.94
C LYS A 164 -7.48 -0.41 8.17
N ILE A 165 -7.61 -0.33 6.85
CA ILE A 165 -7.66 -1.49 5.97
C ILE A 165 -6.37 -1.51 5.17
N ILE A 166 -5.65 -2.62 5.22
CA ILE A 166 -4.37 -2.80 4.54
C ILE A 166 -4.54 -3.94 3.54
N SER A 167 -4.37 -3.65 2.26
CA SER A 167 -4.34 -4.64 1.20
C SER A 167 -3.22 -4.28 0.24
N PRO A 168 -1.96 -4.69 0.56
CA PRO A 168 -0.78 -4.07 0.01
C PRO A 168 -0.70 -4.26 -1.51
N ASP A 169 -0.98 -5.48 -1.98
CA ASP A 169 -0.89 -5.84 -3.39
C ASP A 169 -2.17 -5.48 -4.14
N VAL A 170 -3.37 -5.83 -3.65
CA VAL A 170 -4.64 -5.54 -4.37
C VAL A 170 -4.83 -4.04 -4.52
N GLY A 171 -4.67 -3.27 -3.45
CA GLY A 171 -4.80 -1.81 -3.50
C GLY A 171 -3.70 -1.11 -4.31
N ALA A 172 -2.60 -1.80 -4.63
CA ALA A 172 -1.53 -1.27 -5.48
C ALA A 172 -1.67 -1.68 -6.97
N PHE A 173 -2.15 -2.89 -7.24
CA PHE A 173 -2.01 -3.52 -8.57
C PHE A 173 -3.34 -3.98 -9.19
N TYR A 174 -4.42 -4.10 -8.42
CA TYR A 174 -5.72 -4.52 -8.94
C TYR A 174 -6.55 -3.33 -9.41
N HIS A 175 -6.11 -2.71 -10.51
CA HIS A 175 -6.79 -1.54 -11.08
C HIS A 175 -6.61 -1.47 -12.60
N ALA A 176 -7.59 -0.88 -13.28
CA ALA A 176 -7.53 -0.55 -14.69
C ALA A 176 -7.56 0.98 -14.84
N GLY A 177 -6.45 1.58 -15.28
CA GLY A 177 -6.28 3.03 -15.25
C GLY A 177 -6.49 3.60 -13.84
N THR A 178 -7.50 4.47 -13.66
CA THR A 178 -7.86 5.08 -12.36
C THR A 178 -9.00 4.35 -11.64
N THR A 179 -9.45 3.20 -12.14
CA THR A 179 -10.58 2.44 -11.60
C THR A 179 -10.08 1.32 -10.70
N TYR A 180 -10.54 1.29 -9.46
CA TYR A 180 -10.22 0.28 -8.45
C TYR A 180 -11.50 -0.53 -8.14
N PRO A 181 -11.70 -1.69 -8.80
CA PRO A 181 -12.94 -2.45 -8.66
C PRO A 181 -12.99 -3.31 -7.39
N ALA A 182 -11.87 -3.56 -6.72
CA ALA A 182 -11.85 -4.37 -5.51
C ALA A 182 -12.44 -3.62 -4.31
N THR A 183 -13.36 -4.27 -3.60
CA THR A 183 -14.03 -3.72 -2.42
C THR A 183 -14.13 -4.74 -1.31
N VAL A 184 -14.24 -4.23 -0.08
CA VAL A 184 -14.47 -5.03 1.12
C VAL A 184 -15.62 -4.48 1.94
N ASP A 185 -16.32 -5.37 2.65
CA ASP A 185 -17.33 -5.03 3.64
C ASP A 185 -16.74 -5.17 5.04
N LEU A 186 -16.96 -4.19 5.93
CA LEU A 186 -16.67 -4.37 7.34
C LEU A 186 -17.89 -4.93 8.05
N VAL A 187 -17.82 -6.21 8.39
CA VAL A 187 -18.88 -6.91 9.11
C VAL A 187 -18.58 -6.86 10.60
N ILE A 188 -19.44 -6.17 11.35
CA ILE A 188 -19.42 -6.19 12.81
C ILE A 188 -20.32 -7.31 13.34
N THR A 189 -19.80 -8.12 14.24
CA THR A 189 -20.55 -9.10 15.03
C THR A 189 -20.76 -8.52 16.44
N SER A 190 -22.04 -8.37 16.82
CA SER A 190 -22.44 -7.88 18.13
C SER A 190 -22.18 -8.91 19.25
N PRO A 191 -22.21 -8.52 20.54
CA PRO A 191 -22.10 -9.44 21.67
C PRO A 191 -23.16 -10.56 21.65
N GLY A 192 -24.32 -10.29 21.05
CA GLY A 192 -25.39 -11.27 20.85
C GLY A 192 -25.22 -12.16 19.62
N GLY A 193 -24.15 -11.98 18.84
CA GLY A 193 -23.84 -12.74 17.63
C GLY A 193 -24.52 -12.22 16.36
N ALA A 194 -25.21 -11.08 16.40
CA ALA A 194 -25.83 -10.51 15.21
C ALA A 194 -24.78 -9.80 14.34
N GLU A 195 -24.79 -10.07 13.03
CA GLU A 195 -23.91 -9.41 12.06
C GLU A 195 -24.58 -8.19 11.42
N SER A 196 -23.79 -7.17 11.10
CA SER A 196 -24.23 -5.94 10.43
C SER A 196 -23.04 -5.29 9.71
N THR A 197 -23.31 -4.53 8.65
CA THR A 197 -22.33 -3.60 8.04
C THR A 197 -22.54 -2.16 8.53
N ILE A 198 -23.62 -1.91 9.29
CA ILE A 198 -23.86 -0.61 9.91
C ILE A 198 -23.11 -0.52 11.24
N ILE A 199 -22.12 0.36 11.31
CA ILE A 199 -21.26 0.58 12.48
C ILE A 199 -21.34 2.07 12.88
N GLY A 200 -21.81 2.34 14.10
CA GLY A 200 -21.94 3.72 14.60
C GLY A 200 -22.79 4.63 13.69
N GLY A 201 -23.83 4.05 13.06
CA GLY A 201 -24.73 4.75 12.15
C GLY A 201 -24.20 4.96 10.73
N ARG A 202 -23.06 4.35 10.38
CA ARG A 202 -22.48 4.41 9.04
C ARG A 202 -22.52 3.06 8.36
N ASP A 203 -22.80 3.08 7.06
CA ASP A 203 -22.69 1.90 6.21
C ASP A 203 -21.22 1.66 5.85
N MET A 204 -20.69 0.51 6.26
CA MET A 204 -19.31 0.08 6.02
C MET A 204 -19.23 -1.03 4.96
N SER A 205 -20.24 -1.16 4.11
CA SER A 205 -20.18 -2.00 2.90
C SER A 205 -19.49 -1.30 1.74
N GLY A 206 -18.91 -2.07 0.82
CA GLY A 206 -18.36 -1.61 -0.46
C GLY A 206 -17.21 -0.62 -0.31
N ILE A 207 -16.33 -0.82 0.68
CA ILE A 207 -15.16 0.04 0.88
C ILE A 207 -14.14 -0.23 -0.24
N ASN A 208 -13.95 0.77 -1.11
CA ASN A 208 -12.99 0.68 -2.22
C ASN A 208 -11.54 0.65 -1.72
N LEU A 209 -10.77 -0.30 -2.23
CA LEU A 209 -9.33 -0.43 -1.96
C LEU A 209 -8.52 0.36 -2.98
N THR A 210 -8.49 1.69 -2.84
CA THR A 210 -7.84 2.59 -3.81
C THR A 210 -6.32 2.73 -3.63
N ALA A 211 -5.78 2.12 -2.58
CA ALA A 211 -4.36 2.15 -2.24
C ALA A 211 -4.01 0.94 -1.38
N SER A 212 -2.71 0.64 -1.23
CA SER A 212 -2.20 -0.39 -0.33
C SER A 212 -2.72 -0.29 1.12
N GLN A 213 -3.15 0.91 1.51
CA GLN A 213 -3.76 1.20 2.79
C GLN A 213 -4.81 2.29 2.62
N VAL A 214 -5.98 2.09 3.21
CA VAL A 214 -7.07 3.09 3.27
C VAL A 214 -7.62 3.17 4.69
N TYR A 215 -8.15 4.33 5.05
CA TYR A 215 -8.89 4.54 6.29
C TYR A 215 -10.35 4.85 5.99
N THR A 216 -11.26 4.39 6.85
CA THR A 216 -12.70 4.66 6.66
C THR A 216 -13.05 6.14 6.72
N ASP A 217 -12.20 7.00 7.27
CA ASP A 217 -12.40 8.45 7.33
C ASP A 217 -11.59 9.24 6.29
N ASP A 218 -10.96 8.56 5.32
CA ASP A 218 -10.38 9.20 4.15
C ASP A 218 -11.47 9.82 3.23
N PRO A 219 -11.14 10.83 2.42
CA PRO A 219 -12.09 11.41 1.46
C PRO A 219 -12.67 10.36 0.51
N GLY A 220 -14.00 10.29 0.44
CA GLY A 220 -14.71 9.31 -0.39
C GLY A 220 -15.06 8.00 0.33
N GLN A 221 -14.63 7.83 1.59
CA GLN A 221 -14.97 6.70 2.45
C GLN A 221 -16.11 7.04 3.43
N PRO A 222 -16.72 6.06 4.11
CA PRO A 222 -17.93 6.26 4.94
C PRO A 222 -17.82 7.29 6.07
N GLY A 223 -16.61 7.53 6.58
CA GLY A 223 -16.28 8.47 7.64
C GLY A 223 -15.88 7.82 8.97
N ALA A 224 -15.42 8.64 9.92
CA ALA A 224 -15.12 8.21 11.28
C ALA A 224 -16.40 7.87 12.06
N PHE A 225 -16.37 6.81 12.87
CA PHE A 225 -17.52 6.34 13.66
C PHE A 225 -17.26 6.53 15.16
N SER A 226 -18.31 6.40 15.98
CA SER A 226 -18.21 6.39 17.44
C SER A 226 -18.96 5.20 18.02
N LEU A 227 -18.64 4.83 19.26
CA LEU A 227 -19.22 3.67 19.94
C LEU A 227 -20.51 4.02 20.70
N SER A 228 -20.92 5.30 20.71
CA SER A 228 -22.08 5.82 21.47
C SER A 228 -23.43 5.18 21.14
N GLN A 229 -23.55 4.58 19.96
CA GLN A 229 -24.77 3.89 19.51
C GLN A 229 -24.70 2.38 19.68
N LEU A 230 -23.59 1.86 20.20
CA LEU A 230 -23.38 0.43 20.41
C LEU A 230 -23.73 0.06 21.85
N GLU A 231 -24.35 -1.10 22.01
CA GLU A 231 -24.62 -1.67 23.33
C GLU A 231 -23.32 -2.10 24.01
N GLN A 232 -23.31 -2.20 25.34
CA GLN A 232 -22.13 -2.69 26.07
C GLN A 232 -21.85 -4.15 25.76
N GLY A 233 -20.57 -4.48 25.55
CA GLY A 233 -20.09 -5.83 25.31
C GLY A 233 -18.91 -5.87 24.36
N THR A 234 -18.47 -7.09 24.05
CA THR A 234 -17.38 -7.35 23.11
C THR A 234 -17.92 -7.48 21.70
N TYR A 235 -17.35 -6.68 20.80
CA TYR A 235 -17.62 -6.74 19.37
C TYR A 235 -16.41 -7.34 18.66
N SER A 236 -16.70 -7.99 17.53
CA SER A 236 -15.71 -8.44 16.57
C SER A 236 -16.00 -7.77 15.24
N VAL A 237 -14.97 -7.32 14.53
CA VAL A 237 -15.11 -6.75 13.18
C VAL A 237 -14.15 -7.47 12.25
N GLN A 238 -14.64 -7.83 11.08
CA GLN A 238 -13.87 -8.49 10.04
C GLN A 238 -14.05 -7.73 8.73
N ALA A 239 -12.96 -7.54 7.98
CA ALA A 239 -13.04 -7.09 6.60
C ALA A 239 -13.23 -8.32 5.71
N ARG A 240 -14.36 -8.37 5.00
CA ARG A 240 -14.70 -9.46 4.09
C ARG A 240 -14.64 -8.99 2.64
N TRP A 241 -14.11 -9.82 1.75
CA TRP A 241 -14.12 -9.49 0.32
C TRP A 241 -15.55 -9.39 -0.19
N SER A 242 -15.86 -8.34 -0.95
CA SER A 242 -17.16 -8.18 -1.60
C SER A 242 -17.06 -8.08 -3.11
N GLU A 243 -16.01 -7.43 -3.64
CA GLU A 243 -15.70 -7.44 -5.07
C GLU A 243 -14.19 -7.60 -5.29
N PRO A 244 -13.75 -8.25 -6.37
CA PRO A 244 -14.54 -9.07 -7.30
C PRO A 244 -15.18 -10.29 -6.62
N GLN A 245 -16.27 -10.82 -7.20
CA GLN A 245 -16.97 -12.00 -6.67
C GLN A 245 -16.04 -13.21 -6.45
N SER A 246 -15.04 -13.42 -7.30
CA SER A 246 -14.10 -14.53 -7.11
C SER A 246 -13.23 -14.39 -5.86
N PHE A 247 -12.93 -13.16 -5.43
CA PHE A 247 -12.29 -12.93 -4.13
C PHE A 247 -13.29 -13.15 -2.99
N ALA A 248 -14.52 -12.66 -3.13
CA ALA A 248 -15.58 -12.88 -2.13
C ALA A 248 -15.88 -14.36 -1.87
N ASP A 249 -15.77 -15.20 -2.91
CA ASP A 249 -16.09 -16.63 -2.80
C ASP A 249 -14.91 -17.48 -2.28
N SER A 250 -13.66 -17.03 -2.48
CA SER A 250 -12.48 -17.90 -2.35
C SER A 250 -11.28 -17.31 -1.61
N ALA A 251 -11.10 -15.99 -1.61
CA ALA A 251 -9.98 -15.36 -0.91
C ALA A 251 -10.22 -15.33 0.60
N GLU A 252 -9.15 -15.40 1.38
CA GLU A 252 -9.26 -15.28 2.84
C GLU A 252 -9.65 -13.85 3.22
N ASP A 253 -10.69 -13.75 4.06
CA ASP A 253 -11.06 -12.53 4.75
C ASP A 253 -9.99 -12.14 5.79
N SER A 254 -10.06 -10.92 6.32
CA SER A 254 -9.12 -10.52 7.37
C SER A 254 -9.30 -11.37 8.63
N GLU A 255 -8.26 -11.42 9.46
CA GLU A 255 -8.43 -11.79 10.86
C GLU A 255 -9.40 -10.81 11.55
N PRO A 256 -10.27 -11.29 12.45
CA PRO A 256 -11.19 -10.43 13.17
C PRO A 256 -10.47 -9.57 14.21
N VAL A 257 -10.83 -8.29 14.28
CA VAL A 257 -10.39 -7.36 15.33
C VAL A 257 -11.46 -7.25 16.40
N THR A 258 -11.06 -7.34 17.66
CA THR A 258 -12.00 -7.27 18.80
C THR A 258 -11.80 -6.01 19.63
N PHE A 259 -12.91 -5.45 20.10
CA PHE A 259 -12.91 -4.36 21.07
C PHE A 259 -14.12 -4.48 22.00
N THR A 260 -14.00 -3.90 23.19
CA THR A 260 -15.08 -3.92 24.19
C THR A 260 -15.64 -2.52 24.40
N VAL A 261 -16.96 -2.39 24.19
CA VAL A 261 -17.73 -1.22 24.59
C VAL A 261 -18.15 -1.42 26.04
N GLY A 262 -17.74 -0.52 26.91
CA GLY A 262 -18.10 -0.58 28.32
C GLY A 262 -18.10 0.81 28.94
N ASN A 263 -18.83 0.96 30.04
CA ASN A 263 -18.70 2.15 30.87
C ASN A 263 -17.23 2.29 31.25
N ARG A 264 -16.61 3.41 30.87
CA ARG A 264 -15.30 3.82 31.37
C ARG A 264 -15.31 3.56 32.88
N VAL A 265 -14.38 2.75 33.40
CA VAL A 265 -14.03 2.84 34.82
C VAL A 265 -13.41 4.22 34.97
N GLY A 266 -14.27 5.22 35.09
CA GLY A 266 -13.89 6.48 35.65
C GLY A 266 -13.27 6.13 36.99
N VAL A 267 -12.07 6.62 37.22
CA VAL A 267 -11.73 7.04 38.57
C VAL A 267 -12.89 7.89 39.04
N ASN A 268 -13.85 7.27 39.72
CA ASN A 268 -14.87 7.97 40.48
C ASN A 268 -14.05 8.85 41.41
N THR A 269 -13.94 10.13 41.08
CA THR A 269 -13.60 11.13 42.06
C THR A 269 -14.80 11.09 42.98
N GLY A 270 -14.70 10.27 44.03
CA GLY A 270 -15.76 10.08 45.00
C GLY A 270 -16.12 11.45 45.52
N THR A 271 -17.22 11.99 45.02
CA THR A 271 -18.00 12.94 45.79
C THR A 271 -18.91 12.02 46.60
N PRO A 272 -18.61 11.75 47.87
CA PRO A 272 -19.49 10.91 48.67
C PRO A 272 -20.83 11.62 48.73
N THR A 273 -21.87 10.94 48.25
CA THR A 273 -23.26 11.23 48.57
C THR A 273 -23.35 11.41 50.09
N PRO A 274 -23.68 12.60 50.61
CA PRO A 274 -23.85 12.74 52.05
C PRO A 274 -25.09 11.95 52.46
N ALA A 275 -24.87 10.96 53.33
CA ALA A 275 -25.93 10.26 54.04
C ALA A 275 -26.80 11.29 54.81
N PRO A 276 -28.12 11.07 54.94
CA PRO A 276 -28.98 11.99 55.66
C PRO A 276 -28.65 11.94 57.16
N THR A 277 -27.93 12.94 57.65
CA THR A 277 -27.68 13.12 59.09
C THR A 277 -28.90 13.78 59.72
N THR A 278 -29.60 13.03 60.55
CA THR A 278 -30.62 13.53 61.48
C THR A 278 -29.99 14.54 62.44
N VAL A 279 -30.58 15.73 62.53
CA VAL A 279 -30.16 16.84 63.40
C VAL A 279 -30.75 16.67 64.81
N PRO A 280 -29.94 16.72 65.87
CA PRO A 280 -30.37 17.21 67.18
C PRO A 280 -29.82 18.62 67.44
N ALA A 281 -30.57 19.36 68.24
CA ALA A 281 -30.55 20.82 68.34
C ALA A 281 -29.40 21.41 69.18
N THR A 282 -29.07 22.65 68.79
CA THR A 282 -28.65 23.80 69.63
C THR A 282 -27.29 23.76 70.36
N GLY A 283 -26.38 24.59 69.85
CA GLY A 283 -25.27 25.17 70.58
C GLY A 283 -24.81 26.46 69.90
N THR A 284 -25.03 27.61 70.55
CA THR A 284 -24.70 28.96 70.11
C THR A 284 -23.20 29.13 69.77
N PRO A 285 -22.82 29.69 68.61
CA PRO A 285 -21.44 30.14 68.38
C PRO A 285 -21.26 31.65 68.65
N THR A 286 -20.25 31.94 69.48
CA THR A 286 -19.63 33.24 69.75
C THR A 286 -18.94 33.81 68.49
N PRO A 287 -18.97 35.14 68.22
CA PRO A 287 -18.45 35.69 66.97
C PRO A 287 -16.99 36.16 67.07
N VAL A 288 -16.15 35.79 66.10
CA VAL A 288 -14.86 36.45 65.79
C VAL A 288 -14.42 36.10 64.35
N PRO A 289 -13.55 36.88 63.68
CA PRO A 289 -13.81 38.15 63.00
C PRO A 289 -13.67 38.04 61.46
N THR A 290 -14.19 39.04 60.73
CA THR A 290 -14.06 39.19 59.28
C THR A 290 -12.60 39.45 58.87
N VAL A 291 -12.06 38.60 57.98
CA VAL A 291 -10.84 38.88 57.22
C VAL A 291 -11.23 39.11 55.76
N THR A 292 -11.07 40.34 55.30
CA THR A 292 -11.13 40.75 53.89
C THR A 292 -9.83 40.37 53.19
N THR A 293 -9.92 39.65 52.07
CA THR A 293 -8.79 39.37 51.17
C THR A 293 -9.16 39.76 49.73
N PRO A 294 -8.24 40.34 48.93
CA PRO A 294 -8.56 41.17 47.77
C PRO A 294 -8.88 40.40 46.48
N ALA A 295 -9.57 41.09 45.57
CA ALA A 295 -9.84 40.64 44.21
C ALA A 295 -8.55 40.32 43.43
N THR A 296 -8.51 39.15 42.79
CA THR A 296 -7.42 38.77 41.87
C THR A 296 -7.94 38.78 40.43
N THR A 297 -7.11 39.40 39.59
CA THR A 297 -7.29 39.86 38.23
C THR A 297 -7.38 38.73 37.19
N ALA A 298 -8.13 38.95 36.12
CA ALA A 298 -8.27 38.06 34.97
C ALA A 298 -6.94 37.90 34.20
N PRO A 299 -6.65 36.72 33.62
CA PRO A 299 -5.48 36.54 32.77
C PRO A 299 -5.69 37.12 31.36
N THR A 300 -4.71 37.91 30.92
CA THR A 300 -4.58 38.48 29.58
C THR A 300 -4.08 37.44 28.57
N THR A 301 -4.75 37.40 27.41
CA THR A 301 -4.40 36.63 26.20
C THR A 301 -3.06 37.06 25.60
N PRO A 302 -2.13 36.14 25.28
CA PRO A 302 -0.97 36.47 24.46
C PRO A 302 -1.34 36.59 22.98
N ALA A 303 -0.92 37.68 22.35
CA ALA A 303 -1.06 37.95 20.93
C ALA A 303 -0.17 37.01 20.09
N THR A 304 -0.74 36.43 19.03
CA THR A 304 -0.01 35.63 18.04
C THR A 304 0.62 36.55 16.99
N THR A 305 1.94 36.49 16.87
CA THR A 305 2.71 37.16 15.81
C THR A 305 2.50 36.42 14.49
N ALA A 306 1.96 37.11 13.49
CA ALA A 306 1.86 36.61 12.12
C ALA A 306 3.23 36.68 11.42
N THR A 307 3.74 35.55 10.96
CA THR A 307 4.92 35.50 10.08
C THR A 307 4.44 35.50 8.62
N THR A 308 4.72 36.60 7.94
CA THR A 308 4.51 36.79 6.49
C THR A 308 5.46 35.87 5.71
N ALA A 309 4.91 34.89 4.97
CA ALA A 309 5.64 34.16 3.96
C ALA A 309 5.62 34.94 2.63
N ALA A 310 6.81 35.20 2.09
CA ALA A 310 6.99 35.84 0.79
C ALA A 310 6.58 34.90 -0.37
N PRO A 311 6.07 35.43 -1.49
CA PRO A 311 5.62 34.61 -2.62
C PRO A 311 6.81 33.99 -3.37
N ALA A 312 6.68 32.70 -3.68
CA ALA A 312 7.60 31.98 -4.56
C ALA A 312 7.40 32.42 -6.01
N THR A 313 8.49 32.82 -6.65
CA THR A 313 8.58 33.12 -8.09
C THR A 313 8.47 31.81 -8.87
N THR A 314 7.50 31.71 -9.77
CA THR A 314 7.35 30.62 -10.74
C THR A 314 8.26 30.87 -11.94
N GLU A 315 9.20 29.95 -12.18
CA GLU A 315 9.95 29.87 -13.45
C GLU A 315 9.13 29.04 -14.45
N PRO A 316 8.90 29.52 -15.70
CA PRO A 316 8.10 28.78 -16.67
C PRO A 316 8.90 27.61 -17.28
N THR A 317 8.39 26.39 -17.10
CA THR A 317 8.82 25.22 -17.87
C THR A 317 8.44 25.40 -19.35
N PRO A 318 9.37 25.23 -20.32
CA PRO A 318 9.04 25.35 -21.73
C PRO A 318 8.12 24.21 -22.19
N THR A 319 6.98 24.61 -22.73
CA THR A 319 6.00 23.78 -23.44
C THR A 319 6.61 23.12 -24.67
N ALA A 320 6.80 21.79 -24.64
CA ALA A 320 7.02 21.02 -25.86
C ALA A 320 5.69 20.85 -26.62
N THR A 321 5.64 21.39 -27.83
CA THR A 321 4.52 21.28 -28.77
C THR A 321 4.56 19.90 -29.44
N PRO A 322 3.41 19.25 -29.73
CA PRO A 322 3.37 17.96 -30.41
C PRO A 322 3.83 18.09 -31.86
N VAL A 323 4.83 17.30 -32.26
CA VAL A 323 5.28 17.20 -33.65
C VAL A 323 4.38 16.21 -34.39
N SER A 324 3.66 16.72 -35.39
CA SER A 324 2.81 15.97 -36.31
C SER A 324 3.62 15.02 -37.20
N LEU A 325 3.10 13.80 -37.36
CA LEU A 325 3.48 12.80 -38.38
C LEU A 325 3.36 13.38 -39.79
N ALA A 326 4.46 13.89 -40.34
CA ALA A 326 4.70 13.96 -41.77
C ALA A 326 6.21 14.16 -42.04
N THR A 327 6.75 13.37 -42.97
CA THR A 327 8.08 13.49 -43.61
C THR A 327 9.28 12.76 -42.95
N VAL A 328 9.32 11.42 -43.06
CA VAL A 328 10.58 10.67 -43.22
C VAL A 328 10.40 9.60 -44.30
N ILE A 329 10.40 10.02 -45.56
CA ILE A 329 10.80 9.18 -46.69
C ILE A 329 12.07 9.84 -47.23
N GLY A 330 13.21 9.18 -47.10
CA GLY A 330 14.46 9.64 -47.70
C GLY A 330 15.73 9.45 -46.88
N ALA A 331 15.96 8.26 -46.32
CA ALA A 331 17.30 7.86 -45.87
C ALA A 331 17.43 6.33 -45.75
N LEU A 332 17.02 5.59 -46.79
CA LEU A 332 17.36 4.17 -46.94
C LEU A 332 17.94 3.98 -48.35
N GLY A 333 19.22 4.31 -48.51
CA GLY A 333 19.85 4.25 -49.83
C GLY A 333 21.26 4.84 -49.91
N ALA A 334 22.14 4.56 -48.95
CA ALA A 334 23.57 4.91 -49.07
C ALA A 334 24.51 4.13 -48.12
N ALA A 335 24.33 2.82 -47.96
CA ALA A 335 25.24 2.01 -47.13
C ALA A 335 25.63 0.65 -47.73
N LEU A 336 25.59 0.50 -49.07
CA LEU A 336 26.02 -0.72 -49.77
C LEU A 336 27.07 -0.48 -50.89
N ALA A 337 27.76 0.66 -50.91
CA ALA A 337 28.69 1.01 -52.00
C ALA A 337 30.18 1.17 -51.61
N PHE A 338 30.62 0.73 -50.42
CA PHE A 338 32.04 0.87 -50.02
C PHE A 338 32.74 -0.42 -49.55
N ALA A 339 32.22 -1.61 -49.89
CA ALA A 339 32.91 -2.88 -49.62
C ALA A 339 33.54 -3.53 -50.88
N ALA A 340 33.61 -2.84 -52.02
CA ALA A 340 34.02 -3.44 -53.29
C ALA A 340 35.12 -2.67 -54.05
N VAL A 341 36.10 -2.05 -53.37
CA VAL A 341 37.37 -1.67 -54.02
C VAL A 341 38.53 -1.76 -53.02
N ARG A 342 39.05 -2.96 -52.78
CA ARG A 342 40.49 -3.16 -52.51
C ARG A 342 40.88 -4.63 -52.72
N ARG A 343 41.05 -4.99 -53.99
CA ARG A 343 41.93 -6.09 -54.42
C ARG A 343 42.83 -5.54 -55.53
N ARG A 344 44.06 -5.22 -55.17
CA ARG A 344 45.30 -5.41 -55.91
C ARG A 344 46.46 -5.06 -54.98
#